data_AF-X1QER0-F1
#
_entry.id   AF-X1QER0-F1
#
_cell.length_a   1.000
_cell.length_b   1.000
_cell.length_c   1.000
_cell.angle_alpha   90.00
_cell.angle_beta   90.00
_cell.angle_gamma   90.00
#
_symmetry.space_group_name_H-M   'P 1'
#
loop_
_entity.id
_entity.type
_entity.pdbx_description
1 polymer ?
#
loop_
_entity_poly.entity_id
_entity_poly.type
_entity_poly.pdbx_seq_one_letter_code
_entity_poly.pdbx_strand_id
1 'polypeptide(L)'
;MQIINKLREVEILLNHGANVGEACRKISVTEQTYYRWRKEYGGMRIEQAKRLKDLEKENARLKKLVADISLDNAILKEVAEGNF
;
A
#
# COMPACT_ATOMS: atom_id res chain seq x y z
N MET A 1 -11.63 -10.71 4.26
CA MET A 1 -12.28 -10.18 5.48
C MET A 1 -13.36 -9.16 5.07
N GLN A 2 -14.65 -9.47 5.24
CA GLN A 2 -15.74 -8.59 4.79
C GLN A 2 -15.78 -7.22 5.50
N ILE A 3 -15.31 -7.12 6.76
CA ILE A 3 -15.34 -5.89 7.56
C ILE A 3 -14.40 -4.80 7.01
N ILE A 4 -13.17 -5.17 6.65
CA ILE A 4 -12.17 -4.22 6.12
C ILE A 4 -12.66 -3.61 4.80
N ASN A 5 -13.27 -4.42 3.93
CA ASN A 5 -13.84 -3.95 2.67
C ASN A 5 -14.99 -2.95 2.91
N LYS A 6 -15.88 -3.24 3.86
CA LYS A 6 -16.97 -2.32 4.26
C LYS A 6 -16.44 -1.01 4.84
N LEU A 7 -15.42 -1.05 5.70
CA LEU A 7 -14.77 0.16 6.21
C LEU A 7 -14.14 1.01 5.10
N ARG A 8 -13.53 0.37 4.10
CA ARG A 8 -12.98 1.06 2.92
C ARG A 8 -14.08 1.72 2.08
N GLU A 9 -15.19 1.02 1.88
CA GLU A 9 -16.33 1.56 1.13
C GLU A 9 -16.93 2.78 1.83
N VAL A 10 -17.07 2.76 3.16
CA VAL A 10 -17.47 3.93 3.95
C VAL A 10 -16.52 5.09 3.73
N GLU A 11 -15.20 4.89 3.80
CA GLU A 11 -14.24 5.98 3.57
C GLU A 11 -14.28 6.55 2.17
N ILE A 12 -14.47 5.71 1.15
CA ILE A 12 -14.64 6.19 -0.22
C ILE A 12 -15.86 7.11 -0.27
N LEU A 13 -16.99 6.72 0.31
CA LEU A 13 -18.20 7.55 0.35
C LEU A 13 -17.98 8.87 1.09
N LEU A 14 -17.28 8.84 2.24
CA LEU A 14 -16.93 10.05 2.99
C LEU A 14 -16.03 10.99 2.18
N ASN A 15 -15.05 10.47 1.45
CA ASN A 15 -14.18 11.26 0.57
C ASN A 15 -14.93 11.89 -0.61
N HIS A 16 -16.06 11.32 -1.01
CA HIS A 16 -16.96 11.88 -2.02
C HIS A 16 -18.01 12.84 -1.42
N GLY A 17 -17.89 13.19 -0.13
CA GLY A 17 -18.73 14.19 0.54
C GLY A 17 -19.97 13.65 1.23
N ALA A 18 -20.19 12.33 1.27
CA ALA A 18 -21.27 11.75 2.06
C ALA A 18 -21.00 11.93 3.57
N ASN A 19 -22.05 12.01 4.38
CA ASN A 19 -21.89 11.92 5.84
C ASN A 19 -21.84 10.46 6.33
N VAL A 20 -21.45 10.27 7.59
CA VAL A 20 -21.28 8.94 8.18
C VAL A 20 -22.58 8.12 8.16
N GLY A 21 -23.72 8.75 8.43
CA GLY A 21 -25.03 8.08 8.42
C GLY A 21 -25.43 7.60 7.02
N GLU A 22 -25.20 8.40 5.99
CA GLU A 22 -25.39 8.02 4.59
C GLU A 22 -24.49 6.86 4.18
N ALA A 23 -23.21 6.94 4.52
CA ALA A 23 -22.26 5.88 4.20
C ALA A 23 -22.61 4.56 4.90
N CYS A 24 -22.98 4.61 6.18
CA CYS A 24 -23.39 3.44 6.96
C CYS A 24 -24.67 2.80 6.40
N ARG A 25 -25.66 3.61 5.99
CA ARG A 25 -26.88 3.11 5.33
C ARG A 25 -26.56 2.40 4.01
N LYS A 26 -25.65 2.95 3.20
CA LYS A 26 -25.29 2.39 1.89
C LYS A 26 -24.62 1.01 1.99
N ILE A 27 -23.93 0.74 3.09
CA ILE A 27 -23.30 -0.57 3.37
C ILE A 27 -24.09 -1.43 4.36
N SER A 28 -25.34 -1.04 4.66
CA SER A 28 -26.28 -1.74 5.53
C SER A 28 -25.73 -2.05 6.92
N VAL A 29 -25.13 -1.06 7.58
CA VAL A 29 -24.69 -1.14 8.98
C VAL A 29 -25.09 0.10 9.76
N THR A 30 -25.13 -0.05 11.07
CA THR A 30 -25.38 1.07 11.98
C THR A 30 -24.11 1.88 12.22
N GLU A 31 -24.25 3.17 12.52
CA GLU A 31 -23.10 4.04 12.85
C GLU A 31 -22.32 3.51 14.06
N GLN A 32 -23.01 2.95 15.05
CA GLN A 32 -22.40 2.31 16.22
C GLN A 32 -21.47 1.17 15.81
N THR A 33 -21.90 0.34 14.85
CA THR A 33 -21.08 -0.76 14.31
C THR A 33 -19.87 -0.22 13.56
N TYR A 34 -20.06 0.82 12.75
CA TYR A 34 -18.97 1.50 12.05
C TYR A 34 -17.91 2.04 13.01
N TYR A 35 -18.31 2.77 14.06
CA TYR A 35 -17.36 3.31 15.04
C TYR A 35 -16.61 2.21 15.80
N ARG A 36 -17.29 1.11 16.17
CA ARG A 36 -16.63 -0.05 16.79
C ARG A 36 -15.58 -0.65 15.85
N TRP A 37 -15.95 -0.91 14.59
CA TRP A 37 -15.02 -1.44 13.60
C TRP A 37 -13.87 -0.49 13.29
N ARG A 38 -14.11 0.82 13.25
CA ARG A 38 -13.05 1.82 13.07
C ARG A 38 -12.06 1.80 14.23
N LYS A 39 -12.52 1.60 15.47
CA LYS A 39 -11.65 1.45 16.65
C LYS A 39 -10.80 0.19 16.59
N GLU A 40 -11.41 -0.93 16.19
CA GLU A 40 -10.78 -2.26 16.24
C GLU A 40 -9.90 -2.55 15.02
N TYR A 41 -10.33 -2.12 13.82
CA TYR A 41 -9.69 -2.46 12.55
C TYR A 41 -9.13 -1.23 11.81
N GLY A 42 -9.42 -0.01 12.25
CA GLY A 42 -8.91 1.21 11.60
C GLY A 42 -7.38 1.32 11.68
N GLY A 43 -6.77 0.87 12.79
CA GLY A 43 -5.31 0.84 12.96
C GLY A 43 -4.62 -0.11 11.98
N MET A 44 -5.23 -1.27 11.71
CA MET A 44 -4.69 -2.27 10.77
C MET A 44 -4.50 -1.70 9.36
N ARG A 45 -5.36 -0.77 8.94
CA ARG A 45 -5.25 -0.12 7.63
C ARG A 45 -4.07 0.85 7.55
N ILE A 46 -3.76 1.54 8.64
CA ILE A 46 -2.60 2.43 8.76
C ILE A 46 -1.31 1.61 8.69
N GLU A 47 -1.25 0.48 9.40
CA GLU A 47 -0.10 -0.43 9.37
C GLU A 47 0.13 -1.03 7.98
N GLN A 48 -0.93 -1.45 7.29
CA GLN A 48 -0.82 -1.96 5.92
C GLN A 48 -0.31 -0.90 4.95
N ALA A 49 -0.82 0.34 5.03
CA ALA A 49 -0.34 1.45 4.19
C ALA A 49 1.13 1.79 4.47
N LYS A 50 1.54 1.78 5.76
CA LYS A 50 2.95 1.96 6.15
C LYS A 50 3.83 0.86 5.57
N ARG A 51 3.44 -0.41 5.72
CA ARG A 51 4.18 -1.56 5.20
C ARG A 51 4.31 -1.51 3.67
N LEU A 52 3.28 -1.09 2.96
CA LEU A 52 3.34 -0.91 1.51
C LEU A 52 4.39 0.13 1.13
N LYS A 53 4.37 1.31 1.77
CA LYS A 53 5.34 2.38 1.53
C LYS A 53 6.79 1.95 1.82
N ASP A 54 6.98 1.19 2.90
CA ASP A 54 8.30 0.66 3.26
C ASP A 54 8.79 -0.36 2.20
N LEU A 55 7.91 -1.24 1.71
CA LEU A 55 8.23 -2.18 0.64
C LEU A 55 8.52 -1.48 -0.69
N GLU A 56 7.77 -0.44 -1.04
CA GLU A 56 8.03 0.36 -2.25
C GLU A 56 9.40 1.03 -2.19
N LYS A 57 9.76 1.60 -1.03
CA LYS A 57 11.06 2.22 -0.81
C LYS A 57 12.19 1.19 -0.93
N GLU A 58 12.03 0.01 -0.33
CA GLU A 58 13.04 -1.03 -0.41
C GLU A 58 13.16 -1.58 -1.84
N ASN A 59 12.04 -1.75 -2.55
CA ASN A 59 12.05 -2.17 -3.95
C ASN A 59 12.82 -1.17 -4.84
N ALA A 60 12.60 0.13 -4.64
CA ALA A 60 13.35 1.17 -5.34
C ALA A 60 14.86 1.11 -5.04
N ARG A 61 15.23 0.90 -3.77
CA ARG A 61 16.63 0.74 -3.34
C ARG A 61 17.27 -0.48 -4.01
N LEU A 62 16.58 -1.62 -3.99
CA LEU A 62 17.06 -2.86 -4.59
C LEU A 62 17.21 -2.73 -6.12
N LYS A 63 16.24 -2.13 -6.80
CA LYS A 63 16.33 -1.86 -8.24
C LYS A 63 17.56 -1.03 -8.61
N LYS A 64 17.84 0.02 -7.82
CA LYS A 64 19.03 0.84 -8.02
C LYS A 64 20.31 0.01 -7.85
N LEU A 65 20.42 -0.74 -6.75
CA LEU A 65 21.58 -1.59 -6.49
C LEU A 65 21.81 -2.62 -7.61
N VAL A 66 20.73 -3.25 -8.10
CA VAL A 66 20.81 -4.20 -9.21
C VAL A 66 21.27 -3.52 -10.50
N ALA A 67 20.79 -2.31 -10.79
CA ALA A 67 21.24 -1.55 -11.97
C ALA A 67 22.73 -1.21 -11.88
N ASP A 68 23.20 -0.72 -10.73
CA ASP A 68 24.60 -0.38 -10.49
C ASP A 68 25.51 -1.62 -10.67
N ILE A 69 25.16 -2.75 -10.02
CA ILE A 69 25.90 -4.02 -10.16
C ILE A 69 25.87 -4.55 -11.60
N SER A 70 24.74 -4.42 -12.30
CA SER A 70 24.62 -4.89 -13.69
C SER A 70 25.51 -4.07 -14.62
N LEU A 71 25.63 -2.77 -14.39
CA LEU A 71 26.53 -1.89 -15.12
C LEU A 71 27.99 -2.27 -14.87
N ASP A 72 28.40 -2.42 -13.60
CA ASP A 72 29.76 -2.82 -13.25
C ASP A 72 30.13 -4.17 -13.87
N ASN A 73 29.22 -5.15 -13.82
CA ASN A 73 29.42 -6.45 -14.45
C ASN A 73 29.55 -6.36 -15.97
N ALA A 74 28.79 -5.49 -16.63
CA ALA A 74 28.90 -5.29 -18.08
C ALA A 74 30.29 -4.72 -18.44
N ILE A 75 30.75 -3.71 -17.69
CA ILE A 75 32.08 -3.12 -17.87
C ILE A 75 33.18 -4.17 -17.66
N LEU A 76 33.09 -4.96 -16.58
CA LEU A 76 34.08 -6.00 -16.29
C LEU A 76 34.13 -7.08 -17.38
N LYS A 77 32.97 -7.47 -17.94
CA LYS A 77 32.92 -8.41 -19.06
C LYS A 77 33.52 -7.82 -20.33
N GLU A 78 33.22 -6.57 -20.66
CA GLU A 78 33.80 -5.89 -21.82
C GLU A 78 35.33 -5.79 -21.70
N VAL A 79 35.85 -5.48 -20.51
CA VAL A 79 37.30 -5.48 -20.24
C VAL A 79 37.89 -6.89 -20.36
N ALA A 80 37.19 -7.92 -19.90
CA ALA A 80 37.66 -9.31 -20.00
C ALA A 80 37.60 -9.87 -21.44
N GLU A 81 36.67 -9.39 -22.26
CA GLU A 81 36.52 -9.76 -23.68
C GLU A 81 37.40 -8.87 -24.61
N GLY A 82 37.93 -7.76 -24.10
CA GLY A 82 38.80 -6.82 -24.80
C GLY A 82 40.26 -7.25 -24.91
N ASN A 83 40.59 -7.84 -26.06
CA ASN A 83 41.90 -7.88 -26.76
C ASN A 83 43.13 -8.51 -26.05
N PHE A 84 43.27 -9.83 -26.24
CA PHE A 84 44.53 -10.45 -26.67
C PHE A 84 44.31 -11.17 -28.01
#